data_AF-A0AA90SMZ0-F1
#
_entry.id   AF-A0AA90SMZ0-F1
#
_cell.length_a   1.000
_cell.length_b   1.000
_cell.length_c   1.000
_cell.angle_alpha   90.00
_cell.angle_beta   90.00
_cell.angle_gamma   90.00
#
_symmetry.space_group_name_H-M   'P 1'
#
loop_
_entity.id
_entity.type
_entity.pdbx_description
1 polymer ?
#
loop_
_entity_poly.entity_id
_entity_poly.type
_entity_poly.pdbx_seq_one_letter_code
_entity_poly.pdbx_strand_id
1 'polypeptide(L)'
;MNSPEPQSYRPTLVVGPDDAGAYLERLGITSSVLLEALEAGERRASEITKFHPVTAAGLTRWIEVVGVLRDGLAVDADWIPSDDLNRPVTTRPDFAVSLSVVGGDELTGSLGADHQPKAARRRGSATTAALRDQLELITVAKVLEAEAVAPLTIADAVPEGQWFLLYHREKGTGKLFCEVSKARDISDGQFTGWLVRVILDPLTFGGADVAVRPLDEGGDDLDFKITDAG
;
A
#
# COMPACT_ATOMS: atom_id res chain seq x y z
N MET A 1 6.03 35.84 -17.94
CA MET A 1 5.41 34.69 -17.26
C MET A 1 6.07 33.46 -17.84
N ASN A 2 7.07 32.90 -17.15
CA ASN A 2 7.63 31.61 -17.54
C ASN A 2 6.66 30.54 -17.06
N SER A 3 6.04 29.82 -17.99
CA SER A 3 5.45 28.52 -17.66
C SER A 3 6.55 27.64 -17.09
N PRO A 4 6.34 26.93 -15.96
CA PRO A 4 7.31 25.95 -15.52
C PRO A 4 7.44 24.89 -16.62
N GLU A 5 8.67 24.62 -17.07
CA GLU A 5 8.95 23.51 -17.97
C GLU A 5 8.43 22.20 -17.34
N PRO A 6 7.90 21.26 -18.15
CA PRO A 6 7.52 19.96 -17.63
C PRO A 6 8.77 19.28 -17.04
N GLN A 7 8.79 19.08 -15.72
CA GLN A 7 9.81 18.25 -15.09
C GLN A 7 9.73 16.86 -15.72
N SER A 8 10.73 16.50 -16.51
CA SER A 8 10.85 15.16 -17.08
C SER A 8 11.29 14.22 -15.97
N TYR A 9 10.33 13.52 -15.36
CA TYR A 9 10.61 12.49 -14.38
C TYR A 9 11.10 11.22 -15.06
N ARG A 10 11.96 10.47 -14.36
CA ARG A 10 12.35 9.11 -14.74
C ARG A 10 11.09 8.23 -14.92
N PRO A 11 10.98 7.47 -16.03
CA PRO A 11 9.88 6.53 -16.23
C PRO A 11 9.76 5.52 -15.08
N THR A 12 8.53 5.15 -14.74
CA THR A 12 8.25 4.11 -13.74
C THR A 12 8.71 2.75 -14.28
N LEU A 13 9.52 2.01 -13.52
CA LEU A 13 9.76 0.59 -13.79
C LEU A 13 8.56 -0.22 -13.28
N VAL A 14 7.90 -0.94 -14.18
CA VAL A 14 6.87 -1.92 -13.82
C VAL A 14 7.47 -3.32 -13.94
N VAL A 15 7.47 -4.04 -12.82
CA VAL A 15 7.84 -5.45 -12.74
C VAL A 15 6.52 -6.23 -12.67
N GLY A 16 6.25 -7.04 -13.69
CA GLY A 16 5.02 -7.84 -13.77
C GLY A 16 5.08 -9.11 -12.92
N PRO A 17 3.96 -9.84 -12.77
CA PRO A 17 3.86 -11.03 -11.93
C PRO A 17 4.94 -12.09 -12.19
N ASP A 18 5.29 -12.32 -13.47
CA ASP A 18 6.30 -13.31 -13.86
C ASP A 18 7.69 -13.04 -13.25
N ASP A 19 8.05 -11.77 -13.06
CA ASP A 19 9.35 -11.33 -12.52
C ASP A 19 9.27 -10.87 -11.05
N ALA A 20 8.06 -10.75 -10.49
CA ALA A 20 7.81 -10.14 -9.19
C ALA A 20 8.54 -10.87 -8.06
N GLY A 21 8.44 -12.20 -8.03
CA GLY A 21 9.10 -13.02 -7.00
C GLY A 21 10.61 -12.79 -6.96
N ALA A 22 11.28 -12.87 -8.12
CA ALA A 22 12.72 -12.65 -8.20
C ALA A 22 13.13 -11.22 -7.81
N TYR A 23 12.30 -10.23 -8.10
CA TYR A 23 12.57 -8.84 -7.69
C TYR A 23 12.37 -8.65 -6.18
N LEU A 24 11.34 -9.24 -5.59
CA LEU A 24 11.06 -9.19 -4.15
C LEU A 24 12.17 -9.86 -3.32
N GLU A 25 12.72 -10.99 -3.79
CA GLU A 25 13.86 -11.64 -3.14
C GLU A 25 15.06 -10.70 -3.02
N ARG A 26 15.29 -9.84 -4.03
CA ARG A 26 16.37 -8.83 -4.00
C ARG A 26 16.10 -7.67 -3.03
N LEU A 27 14.83 -7.43 -2.71
CA LEU A 27 14.43 -6.54 -1.61
C LEU A 27 14.62 -7.22 -0.24
N GLY A 28 14.75 -8.55 -0.20
CA GLY A 28 14.77 -9.34 1.04
C GLY A 28 13.36 -9.66 1.55
N ILE A 29 12.40 -9.78 0.63
CA ILE A 29 10.99 -10.07 0.91
C ILE A 29 10.61 -11.34 0.15
N THR A 30 10.12 -12.36 0.84
CA THR A 30 9.55 -13.55 0.18
C THR A 30 8.09 -13.27 -0.19
N SER A 31 7.64 -13.81 -1.34
CA SER A 31 6.25 -13.62 -1.76
C SER A 31 5.26 -14.28 -0.79
N SER A 32 5.63 -15.41 -0.16
CA SER A 32 4.79 -16.11 0.82
C SER A 32 4.40 -15.22 2.00
N VAL A 33 5.36 -14.47 2.56
CA VAL A 33 5.11 -13.55 3.69
C VAL A 33 4.07 -12.46 3.33
N LEU A 34 4.11 -11.95 2.10
CA LEU A 34 3.12 -10.99 1.62
C LEU A 34 1.74 -11.63 1.49
N LEU A 35 1.67 -12.81 0.87
CA LEU A 35 0.41 -13.53 0.64
C LEU A 35 -0.25 -13.93 1.95
N GLU A 36 0.51 -14.50 2.90
CA GLU A 36 0.01 -14.90 4.22
C GLU A 36 -0.56 -13.71 5.00
N ALA A 37 0.10 -12.56 4.95
CA ALA A 37 -0.38 -11.33 5.59
C ALA A 37 -1.71 -10.85 4.97
N LEU A 38 -1.81 -10.85 3.63
CA LEU A 38 -3.01 -10.44 2.91
C LEU A 38 -4.18 -11.42 3.16
N GLU A 39 -3.92 -12.72 3.16
CA GLU A 39 -4.92 -13.76 3.48
C GLU A 39 -5.42 -13.66 4.93
N ALA A 40 -4.52 -13.40 5.89
CA ALA A 40 -4.91 -13.17 7.26
C ALA A 40 -5.83 -11.95 7.40
N GLY A 41 -5.45 -10.83 6.77
CA GLY A 41 -6.28 -9.64 6.71
C GLY A 41 -7.66 -9.88 6.14
N GLU A 42 -7.73 -10.59 5.02
CA GLU A 42 -9.00 -10.91 4.36
C GLU A 42 -9.91 -11.79 5.21
N ARG A 43 -9.35 -12.82 5.83
CA ARG A 43 -10.07 -13.67 6.79
C ARG A 43 -10.66 -12.85 7.93
N ARG A 44 -9.87 -11.98 8.57
CA ARG A 44 -10.36 -11.15 9.69
C ARG A 44 -11.38 -10.10 9.26
N ALA A 45 -11.22 -9.51 8.07
CA ALA A 45 -12.21 -8.61 7.51
C ALA A 45 -13.55 -9.30 7.22
N SER A 46 -13.51 -10.59 6.82
CA SER A 46 -14.72 -11.38 6.53
C SER A 46 -15.56 -11.71 7.77
N GLU A 47 -14.99 -11.62 8.96
CA GLU A 47 -15.70 -11.80 10.23
C GLU A 47 -16.52 -10.57 10.62
N ILE A 48 -16.29 -9.42 9.96
CA ILE A 48 -17.00 -8.18 10.24
C ILE A 48 -18.40 -8.22 9.63
N THR A 49 -19.39 -8.21 10.51
CA THR A 49 -20.82 -8.21 10.16
C THR A 49 -21.42 -6.81 10.04
N LYS A 50 -22.62 -6.71 9.47
CA LYS A 50 -23.41 -5.46 9.31
C LYS A 50 -23.73 -4.70 10.61
N PHE A 51 -23.48 -5.32 11.77
CA PHE A 51 -23.69 -4.70 13.07
C PHE A 51 -22.45 -3.94 13.57
N HIS A 52 -21.33 -4.06 12.87
CA HIS A 52 -20.13 -3.26 13.13
C HIS A 52 -20.17 -1.94 12.36
N PRO A 53 -19.36 -0.95 12.76
CA PRO A 53 -19.13 0.24 11.95
C PRO A 53 -18.68 -0.14 10.54
N VAL A 54 -19.10 0.65 9.54
CA VAL A 54 -18.77 0.40 8.12
C VAL A 54 -17.27 0.40 7.88
N THR A 55 -16.52 1.18 8.66
CA THR A 55 -15.05 1.25 8.59
C THR A 55 -14.33 0.04 9.21
N ALA A 56 -15.04 -0.82 9.95
CA ALA A 56 -14.43 -1.89 10.73
C ALA A 56 -13.76 -2.95 9.85
N ALA A 57 -14.38 -3.35 8.74
CA ALA A 57 -13.82 -4.37 7.85
C ALA A 57 -12.44 -3.96 7.31
N GLY A 58 -12.32 -2.74 6.78
CA GLY A 58 -11.06 -2.23 6.25
C GLY A 58 -10.00 -1.97 7.31
N LEU A 59 -10.39 -1.44 8.48
CA LEU A 59 -9.47 -1.23 9.59
C LEU A 59 -8.95 -2.57 10.15
N THR A 60 -9.83 -3.54 10.36
CA THR A 60 -9.46 -4.89 10.83
C THR A 60 -8.54 -5.59 9.82
N ARG A 61 -8.83 -5.49 8.51
CA ARG A 61 -7.93 -5.99 7.47
C ARG A 61 -6.54 -5.40 7.65
N TRP A 62 -6.43 -4.08 7.69
CA TRP A 62 -5.16 -3.39 7.75
C TRP A 62 -4.36 -3.75 9.01
N ILE A 63 -5.00 -3.77 10.18
CA ILE A 63 -4.36 -4.15 11.45
C ILE A 63 -3.73 -5.55 11.34
N GLU A 64 -4.49 -6.50 10.80
CA GLU A 64 -4.04 -7.88 10.68
C GLU A 64 -2.91 -8.03 9.64
N VAL A 65 -3.05 -7.40 8.46
CA VAL A 65 -1.98 -7.41 7.43
C VAL A 65 -0.69 -6.85 8.02
N VAL A 66 -0.75 -5.72 8.74
CA VAL A 66 0.44 -5.13 9.38
C VAL A 66 1.04 -6.09 10.41
N GLY A 67 0.23 -6.69 11.28
CA GLY A 67 0.71 -7.60 12.32
C GLY A 67 1.42 -8.82 11.75
N VAL A 68 0.74 -9.55 10.86
CA VAL A 68 1.25 -10.79 10.24
C VAL A 68 2.46 -10.51 9.35
N LEU A 69 2.44 -9.43 8.56
CA LEU A 69 3.58 -9.06 7.73
C LEU A 69 4.84 -8.77 8.57
N ARG A 70 4.68 -8.03 9.67
CA ARG A 70 5.81 -7.66 10.53
C ARG A 70 6.40 -8.86 11.23
N ASP A 71 5.55 -9.76 11.71
CA ASP A 71 5.97 -11.01 12.33
C ASP A 71 6.73 -11.88 11.32
N GLY A 72 6.16 -12.11 10.13
CA GLY A 72 6.79 -12.89 9.07
C GLY A 72 8.14 -12.32 8.62
N LEU A 73 8.24 -11.02 8.38
CA LEU A 73 9.50 -10.38 7.99
C LEU A 73 10.57 -10.43 9.10
N ALA A 74 10.17 -10.32 10.36
CA ALA A 74 11.08 -10.42 11.49
C ALA A 74 11.59 -11.85 11.69
N VAL A 75 10.74 -12.86 11.49
CA VAL A 75 11.09 -14.27 11.66
C VAL A 75 11.91 -14.81 10.48
N ASP A 76 11.53 -14.46 9.25
CA ASP A 76 12.13 -15.07 8.04
C ASP A 76 13.43 -14.38 7.60
N ALA A 77 13.56 -13.07 7.88
CA ALA A 77 14.64 -12.24 7.32
C ALA A 77 15.20 -11.20 8.31
N ASP A 78 14.93 -11.36 9.61
CA ASP A 78 15.43 -10.50 10.69
C ASP A 78 15.05 -9.01 10.56
N TRP A 79 14.00 -8.67 9.80
CA TRP A 79 13.59 -7.27 9.67
C TRP A 79 13.14 -6.70 11.01
N ILE A 80 13.43 -5.43 11.23
CA ILE A 80 13.24 -4.74 12.51
C ILE A 80 11.95 -3.93 12.47
N PRO A 81 10.91 -4.30 13.23
CA PRO A 81 9.68 -3.54 13.33
C PRO A 81 9.85 -2.28 14.20
N SER A 82 9.23 -1.17 13.80
CA SER A 82 9.11 0.05 14.61
C SER A 82 7.72 0.71 14.45
N ASP A 83 7.33 1.48 15.45
CA ASP A 83 6.04 2.19 15.52
C ASP A 83 6.21 3.69 15.83
N ASP A 84 7.36 4.25 15.47
CA ASP A 84 7.66 5.66 15.74
C ASP A 84 6.54 6.55 15.20
N LEU A 85 5.96 7.38 16.07
CA LEU A 85 4.86 8.30 15.73
C LEU A 85 3.60 7.56 15.20
N ASN A 86 3.32 6.35 15.72
CA ASN A 86 2.21 5.49 15.27
C ASN A 86 2.30 5.12 13.78
N ARG A 87 3.52 5.03 13.26
CA ARG A 87 3.81 4.60 11.90
C ARG A 87 4.39 3.19 11.92
N PRO A 88 3.59 2.15 11.69
CA PRO A 88 4.11 0.79 11.57
C PRO A 88 5.01 0.69 10.34
N VAL A 89 6.31 0.55 10.59
CA VAL A 89 7.34 0.36 9.57
C VAL A 89 8.15 -0.87 9.93
N THR A 90 8.55 -1.65 8.94
CA THR A 90 9.54 -2.74 9.13
C THR A 90 10.77 -2.41 8.30
N THR A 91 11.95 -2.47 8.89
CA THR A 91 13.20 -2.07 8.21
C THR A 91 14.14 -3.25 8.09
N ARG A 92 14.72 -3.45 6.91
CA ARG A 92 15.73 -4.48 6.67
C ARG A 92 16.96 -4.25 7.57
N PRO A 93 17.68 -5.30 8.03
CA PRO A 93 18.80 -5.14 8.97
C PRO A 93 19.92 -4.19 8.54
N ASP A 94 20.12 -4.00 7.24
CA ASP A 94 21.12 -3.07 6.69
C ASP A 94 20.62 -1.62 6.57
N PHE A 95 19.38 -1.36 7.00
CA PHE A 95 18.70 -0.07 6.95
C PHE A 95 18.50 0.53 5.55
N ALA A 96 18.78 -0.25 4.49
CA ALA A 96 18.68 0.23 3.11
C ALA A 96 17.24 0.24 2.60
N VAL A 97 16.37 -0.63 3.13
CA VAL A 97 14.97 -0.77 2.69
C VAL A 97 14.05 -0.79 3.90
N SER A 98 12.96 -0.04 3.83
CA SER A 98 11.86 -0.11 4.80
C SER A 98 10.52 -0.36 4.09
N LEU A 99 9.59 -1.03 4.77
CA LEU A 99 8.29 -1.41 4.22
C LEU A 99 7.15 -0.96 5.14
N SER A 100 6.12 -0.38 4.53
CA SER A 100 4.86 0.00 5.19
C SER A 100 3.67 -0.53 4.39
N VAL A 101 2.53 -0.72 5.06
CA VAL A 101 1.30 -1.24 4.44
C VAL A 101 0.29 -0.11 4.24
N VAL A 102 -0.26 -0.01 3.02
CA VAL A 102 -1.22 1.02 2.64
C VAL A 102 -2.38 0.39 1.84
N GLY A 103 -3.62 0.74 2.18
CA GLY A 103 -4.76 0.42 1.31
C GLY A 103 -4.71 1.29 0.04
N GLY A 104 -4.76 0.67 -1.13
CA GLY A 104 -4.68 1.30 -2.45
C GLY A 104 -6.02 1.45 -3.15
N ASP A 105 -6.06 2.31 -4.18
CA ASP A 105 -7.22 2.53 -5.04
C ASP A 105 -7.33 1.46 -6.16
N GLU A 106 -8.33 1.61 -7.04
CA GLU A 106 -8.62 0.67 -8.13
C GLU A 106 -7.48 0.49 -9.15
N LEU A 107 -6.48 1.38 -9.16
CA LEU A 107 -5.31 1.26 -10.04
C LEU A 107 -4.22 0.35 -9.47
N THR A 108 -4.34 -0.07 -8.21
CA THR A 108 -3.41 -0.99 -7.54
C THR A 108 -3.39 -2.33 -8.28
N GLY A 109 -2.19 -2.83 -8.60
CA GLY A 109 -2.01 -4.09 -9.35
C GLY A 109 -2.28 -3.98 -10.86
N SER A 110 -2.59 -2.79 -11.39
CA SER A 110 -2.79 -2.59 -12.83
C SER A 110 -1.46 -2.41 -13.57
N LEU A 111 -1.20 -3.21 -14.61
CA LEU A 111 0.09 -3.32 -15.32
C LEU A 111 0.53 -2.09 -16.15
N GLY A 112 -0.36 -1.14 -16.43
CA GLY A 112 -0.02 0.08 -17.17
C GLY A 112 1.05 0.92 -16.47
N ALA A 113 2.11 1.32 -17.19
CA ALA A 113 3.22 2.12 -16.65
C ALA A 113 2.82 3.58 -16.33
N ASP A 114 1.74 4.05 -16.92
CA ASP A 114 1.09 5.34 -16.67
C ASP A 114 0.08 5.29 -15.52
N HIS A 115 -0.30 4.09 -15.04
CA HIS A 115 -1.14 3.97 -13.86
C HIS A 115 -0.39 4.41 -12.60
N GLN A 116 -1.06 5.26 -11.83
CA GLN A 116 -0.55 5.82 -10.60
C GLN A 116 -1.50 5.45 -9.47
N PRO A 117 -1.38 4.24 -8.90
CA PRO A 117 -2.17 3.89 -7.73
C PRO A 117 -1.92 4.88 -6.61
N LYS A 118 -2.99 5.17 -5.87
CA LYS A 118 -2.99 6.11 -4.76
C LYS A 118 -3.39 5.40 -3.48
N ALA A 119 -3.07 6.01 -2.34
CA ALA A 119 -3.68 5.61 -1.09
C ALA A 119 -5.20 5.82 -1.19
N ALA A 120 -5.98 4.75 -0.96
CA ALA A 120 -7.45 4.73 -1.06
C ALA A 120 -8.08 5.82 -0.18
N ARG A 121 -7.53 5.97 1.03
CA ARG A 121 -7.84 7.09 1.90
C ARG A 121 -6.78 8.15 1.67
N ARG A 122 -7.17 9.27 1.04
CA ARG A 122 -6.40 10.52 1.20
C ARG A 122 -6.21 10.71 2.70
N ARG A 123 -5.02 11.11 3.15
CA ARG A 123 -4.88 11.68 4.49
C ARG A 123 -5.74 12.96 4.52
N GLY A 124 -7.03 12.84 4.86
CA GLY A 124 -8.04 13.80 4.42
C GLY A 124 -9.15 14.07 5.44
N SER A 125 -8.99 15.24 6.09
CA SER A 125 -9.97 16.18 6.67
C SER A 125 -11.21 15.74 7.48
N ALA A 126 -11.85 14.59 7.28
CA ALA A 126 -13.13 14.28 7.95
C ALA A 126 -13.02 13.46 9.25
N THR A 127 -11.86 12.82 9.51
CA THR A 127 -11.56 12.12 10.78
C THR A 127 -10.44 12.84 11.56
N THR A 128 -10.38 14.16 11.44
CA THR A 128 -9.16 14.93 11.74
C THR A 128 -9.19 15.62 13.10
N ALA A 129 -10.23 15.45 13.90
CA ALA A 129 -10.28 16.04 15.24
C ALA A 129 -9.87 15.05 16.34
N ALA A 130 -10.29 13.79 16.24
CA ALA A 130 -10.05 12.79 17.30
C ALA A 130 -8.79 11.91 17.05
N LEU A 131 -8.30 11.85 15.81
CA LEU A 131 -7.13 11.05 15.41
C LEU A 131 -5.97 11.91 14.90
N ARG A 132 -6.05 13.25 15.09
CA ARG A 132 -5.05 14.22 14.59
C ARG A 132 -3.67 13.96 15.18
N ASP A 133 -3.61 13.57 16.45
CA ASP A 133 -2.34 13.28 17.14
C ASP A 133 -1.76 11.90 16.82
N GLN A 134 -2.51 11.04 16.10
CA GLN A 134 -2.12 9.65 15.84
C GLN A 134 -1.77 9.37 14.36
N LEU A 135 -1.92 10.35 13.45
CA LEU A 135 -1.83 10.15 11.99
C LEU A 135 -1.04 11.23 11.21
N GLU A 136 -0.44 12.20 11.88
CA GLU A 136 0.68 12.96 11.31
C GLU A 136 1.93 12.05 11.44
N LEU A 137 2.59 11.56 10.39
CA LEU A 137 3.78 12.20 9.83
C LEU A 137 4.36 11.26 8.75
N ILE A 138 4.02 11.48 7.48
CA ILE A 138 5.00 11.24 6.40
C ILE A 138 5.63 12.59 6.17
N THR A 139 6.54 12.98 7.08
CA THR A 139 7.46 14.06 6.79
C THR A 139 8.40 13.52 5.74
N VAL A 140 8.25 14.08 4.54
CA VAL A 140 9.09 13.87 3.37
C VAL A 140 10.55 13.98 3.78
N ALA A 141 11.24 12.84 3.91
CA ALA A 141 12.65 12.83 3.59
C ALA A 141 12.69 13.22 2.12
N LYS A 142 13.08 14.48 1.84
CA LYS A 142 13.23 14.99 0.47
C LYS A 142 14.12 14.02 -0.28
N VAL A 143 13.53 13.18 -1.12
CA VAL A 143 14.25 12.40 -2.12
C VAL A 143 14.67 13.41 -3.18
N LEU A 144 15.80 14.06 -2.92
CA LEU A 144 16.52 14.85 -3.91
C LEU A 144 17.17 13.87 -4.89
N GLU A 145 16.45 13.48 -5.93
CA GLU A 145 17.08 13.02 -7.17
C GLU A 145 16.39 13.71 -8.35
N ALA A 146 16.68 15.00 -8.48
CA ALA A 146 16.41 15.78 -9.68
C ALA A 146 17.64 15.70 -10.59
N GLU A 147 17.86 14.57 -11.26
CA GLU A 147 18.64 14.50 -12.49
C GLU A 147 17.98 13.51 -13.45
N ALA A 148 18.06 13.76 -14.75
CA ALA A 148 17.52 12.89 -15.78
C ALA A 148 18.32 11.58 -15.84
N VAL A 149 17.98 10.62 -14.97
CA VAL A 149 18.61 9.30 -14.91
C VAL A 149 17.93 8.37 -15.92
N ALA A 150 18.73 7.61 -16.67
CA ALA A 150 18.27 6.55 -17.59
C ALA A 150 17.19 5.66 -16.95
N PRO A 151 16.19 5.12 -17.67
CA PRO A 151 15.16 4.28 -17.08
C PRO A 151 15.72 3.14 -16.20
N LEU A 152 15.07 2.84 -15.07
CA LEU A 152 15.42 1.64 -14.30
C LEU A 152 15.06 0.40 -15.11
N THR A 153 15.87 -0.64 -14.95
CA THR A 153 15.62 -1.99 -15.47
C THR A 153 15.52 -2.98 -14.32
N ILE A 154 14.94 -4.15 -14.59
CA ILE A 154 14.84 -5.23 -13.60
C ILE A 154 16.23 -5.66 -13.12
N ALA A 155 17.29 -5.52 -13.93
CA ALA A 155 18.64 -5.92 -13.56
C ALA A 155 19.36 -4.92 -12.61
N ASP A 156 18.90 -3.67 -12.53
CA ASP A 156 19.53 -2.64 -11.70
C ASP A 156 19.34 -2.91 -10.22
N ALA A 157 20.29 -2.49 -9.38
CA ALA A 157 20.15 -2.57 -7.92
C ALA A 157 18.82 -1.96 -7.44
N VAL A 158 18.19 -2.59 -6.44
CA VAL A 158 16.91 -2.13 -5.91
C VAL A 158 17.07 -0.75 -5.26
N PRO A 159 16.20 0.22 -5.55
CA PRO A 159 16.25 1.53 -4.91
C PRO A 159 16.12 1.44 -3.38
N GLU A 160 16.97 2.18 -2.68
CA GLU A 160 16.92 2.31 -1.21
C GLU A 160 15.72 3.16 -0.74
N GLY A 161 15.47 3.10 0.57
CA GLY A 161 14.48 3.88 1.29
C GLY A 161 13.15 3.17 1.47
N GLN A 162 12.08 3.96 1.56
CA GLN A 162 10.74 3.49 1.92
C GLN A 162 9.97 2.91 0.73
N TRP A 163 9.54 1.66 0.88
CA TRP A 163 8.64 0.93 0.01
C TRP A 163 7.27 0.73 0.67
N PHE A 164 6.26 0.42 -0.13
CA PHE A 164 4.89 0.26 0.31
C PHE A 164 4.30 -1.03 -0.24
N LEU A 165 3.74 -1.88 0.61
CA LEU A 165 2.78 -2.90 0.20
C LEU A 165 1.42 -2.19 0.02
N LEU A 166 0.96 -2.11 -1.22
CA LEU A 166 -0.39 -1.66 -1.56
C LEU A 166 -1.29 -2.87 -1.79
N TYR A 167 -2.54 -2.76 -1.34
CA TYR A 167 -3.57 -3.73 -1.69
C TYR A 167 -4.91 -3.05 -1.98
N HIS A 168 -5.69 -3.61 -2.89
CA HIS A 168 -7.04 -3.15 -3.25
C HIS A 168 -7.98 -4.34 -3.43
N ARG A 169 -9.09 -4.36 -2.68
CA ARG A 169 -10.14 -5.37 -2.80
C ARG A 169 -11.15 -4.92 -3.85
N GLU A 170 -11.14 -5.58 -5.00
CA GLU A 170 -12.04 -5.26 -6.10
C GLU A 170 -13.49 -5.64 -5.76
N LYS A 171 -14.41 -4.74 -6.09
CA LYS A 171 -15.83 -4.90 -5.77
C LYS A 171 -16.46 -6.03 -6.55
N GLY A 172 -17.10 -6.95 -5.84
CA GLY A 172 -17.96 -7.96 -6.45
C GLY A 172 -17.24 -9.14 -7.13
N THR A 173 -15.91 -9.11 -7.26
CA THR A 173 -15.13 -10.15 -7.97
C THR A 173 -14.43 -11.13 -7.04
N GLY A 174 -14.31 -10.80 -5.74
CA GLY A 174 -13.54 -11.59 -4.78
C GLY A 174 -12.03 -11.44 -4.94
N LYS A 175 -11.55 -10.58 -5.84
CA LYS A 175 -10.12 -10.38 -6.07
C LYS A 175 -9.52 -9.33 -5.14
N LEU A 176 -8.32 -9.61 -4.65
CA LEU A 176 -7.46 -8.67 -3.95
C LEU A 176 -6.20 -8.45 -4.79
N PHE A 177 -6.09 -7.27 -5.38
CA PHE A 177 -4.90 -6.84 -6.11
C PHE A 177 -3.88 -6.32 -5.11
N CYS A 178 -2.60 -6.59 -5.35
CA CYS A 178 -1.53 -6.06 -4.51
C CYS A 178 -0.24 -5.79 -5.30
N GLU A 179 0.56 -4.87 -4.78
CA GLU A 179 1.87 -4.54 -5.32
C GLU A 179 2.81 -4.05 -4.20
N VAL A 180 4.12 -4.25 -4.39
CA VAL A 180 5.16 -3.63 -3.57
C VAL A 180 5.83 -2.53 -4.38
N SER A 181 5.65 -1.28 -3.97
CA SER A 181 5.98 -0.14 -4.81
C SER A 181 6.83 0.91 -4.08
N LYS A 182 7.79 1.48 -4.80
CA LYS A 182 8.64 2.58 -4.34
C LYS A 182 8.07 3.90 -4.84
N ALA A 183 7.56 4.71 -3.92
CA ALA A 183 7.08 6.05 -4.28
C ALA A 183 8.24 6.89 -4.82
N ARG A 184 7.94 7.69 -5.85
CA ARG A 184 8.82 8.76 -6.34
C ARG A 184 8.83 9.90 -5.34
N ASP A 185 7.64 10.37 -5.00
CA ASP A 185 7.45 11.43 -4.02
C ASP A 185 6.05 11.32 -3.38
N ILE A 186 5.88 11.97 -2.24
CA ILE A 186 4.63 12.04 -1.48
C ILE A 186 4.38 13.51 -1.16
N SER A 187 3.26 14.04 -1.65
CA SER A 187 2.86 15.42 -1.45
C SER A 187 1.43 15.45 -0.91
N ASP A 188 1.18 16.32 0.08
CA ASP A 188 -0.13 16.45 0.74
C ASP A 188 -0.72 15.11 1.22
N GLY A 189 0.15 14.21 1.68
CA GLY A 189 -0.24 12.89 2.18
C GLY A 189 -0.71 11.91 1.10
N GLN A 190 -0.34 12.14 -0.16
CA GLN A 190 -0.67 11.28 -1.30
C GLN A 190 0.57 11.01 -2.18
N PHE A 191 0.61 9.84 -2.81
CA PHE A 191 1.66 9.52 -3.80
C PHE A 191 1.52 10.40 -5.05
N THR A 192 2.62 11.00 -5.49
CA THR A 192 2.67 11.80 -6.73
C THR A 192 3.23 11.01 -7.92
N GLY A 193 3.61 9.75 -7.68
CA GLY A 193 4.06 8.80 -8.68
C GLY A 193 5.00 7.75 -8.11
N TRP A 194 5.49 6.87 -8.97
CA TRP A 194 6.25 5.67 -8.59
C TRP A 194 7.58 5.60 -9.33
N LEU A 195 8.63 5.16 -8.66
CA LEU A 195 9.91 4.80 -9.28
C LEU A 195 9.89 3.34 -9.76
N VAL A 196 9.35 2.46 -8.91
CA VAL A 196 9.22 1.03 -9.17
C VAL A 196 7.84 0.57 -8.69
N ARG A 197 7.18 -0.28 -9.46
CA ARG A 197 5.97 -1.01 -9.08
C ARG A 197 6.22 -2.49 -9.31
N VAL A 198 6.17 -3.29 -8.25
CA VAL A 198 6.31 -4.75 -8.32
C VAL A 198 4.92 -5.35 -8.14
N ILE A 199 4.29 -5.74 -9.24
CA ILE A 199 2.90 -6.17 -9.28
C ILE A 199 2.84 -7.68 -9.11
N LEU A 200 2.10 -8.14 -8.10
CA LEU A 200 1.86 -9.56 -7.85
C LEU A 200 0.57 -10.03 -8.54
N ASP A 201 0.42 -11.35 -8.70
CA ASP A 201 -0.86 -11.93 -9.08
C ASP A 201 -1.95 -11.62 -8.03
N PRO A 202 -3.18 -11.31 -8.46
CA PRO A 202 -4.27 -11.04 -7.53
C PRO A 202 -4.65 -12.31 -6.77
N LEU A 203 -4.81 -12.17 -5.46
CA LEU A 203 -5.37 -13.23 -4.63
C LEU A 203 -6.88 -13.32 -4.90
N THR A 204 -7.41 -14.54 -4.94
CA THR A 204 -8.84 -14.78 -5.16
C THR A 204 -9.48 -15.35 -3.91
N PHE A 205 -10.44 -14.62 -3.36
CA PHE A 205 -11.19 -14.96 -2.16
C PHE A 205 -12.65 -15.23 -2.50
N GLY A 206 -13.07 -16.47 -2.25
CA GLY A 206 -14.44 -16.91 -2.46
C GLY A 206 -14.82 -17.12 -3.93
N GLY A 207 -15.53 -18.22 -4.19
CA GLY A 207 -16.25 -18.41 -5.45
C GLY A 207 -17.58 -17.67 -5.43
N ALA A 208 -18.34 -17.76 -6.53
CA ALA A 208 -19.68 -17.16 -6.66
C ALA A 208 -20.69 -17.50 -5.54
N ASP A 209 -20.37 -18.48 -4.68
CA ASP A 209 -21.19 -19.02 -3.59
C ASP A 209 -20.77 -18.61 -2.16
N VAL A 210 -19.83 -17.68 -1.97
CA VAL A 210 -19.49 -17.23 -0.60
C VAL A 210 -20.52 -16.21 -0.10
N ALA A 211 -21.35 -16.66 0.85
CA ALA A 211 -22.44 -15.89 1.47
C ALA A 211 -22.00 -14.70 2.34
N VAL A 212 -20.69 -14.60 2.66
CA VAL A 212 -20.15 -13.53 3.50
C VAL A 212 -18.99 -12.85 2.79
N ARG A 213 -19.26 -11.64 2.28
CA ARG A 213 -18.26 -10.74 1.70
C ARG A 213 -17.96 -9.63 2.71
N PRO A 214 -16.71 -9.18 2.84
CA PRO A 214 -16.40 -8.00 3.65
C PRO A 214 -17.19 -6.79 3.21
N LEU A 215 -17.59 -5.96 4.17
CA LEU A 215 -18.49 -4.82 3.93
C LEU A 215 -17.83 -3.65 3.19
N ASP A 216 -16.52 -3.68 3.02
CA ASP A 216 -15.70 -2.60 2.49
C ASP A 216 -15.11 -2.90 1.09
N GLU A 217 -15.69 -3.86 0.37
CA GLU A 217 -15.35 -4.13 -1.03
C GLU A 217 -15.40 -2.85 -1.90
N GLY A 218 -14.39 -2.67 -2.76
CA GLY A 218 -14.26 -1.49 -3.62
C GLY A 218 -13.65 -0.26 -2.94
N GLY A 219 -13.34 -0.31 -1.64
CA GLY A 219 -12.70 0.80 -0.92
C GLY A 219 -13.62 2.00 -0.67
N ASP A 220 -14.93 1.84 -0.84
CA ASP A 220 -15.92 2.92 -0.68
C ASP A 220 -15.95 3.46 0.77
N ASP A 221 -15.82 4.79 0.89
CA ASP A 221 -16.32 5.55 2.04
C ASP A 221 -17.78 5.92 1.79
N LEU A 222 -18.62 5.84 2.83
CA LEU A 222 -19.97 6.37 2.80
C LEU A 222 -19.94 7.88 3.08
N ASP A 223 -20.55 8.66 2.18
CA ASP A 223 -20.95 10.04 2.46
C ASP A 223 -22.03 10.04 3.56
N PHE A 224 -21.67 10.45 4.79
CA PHE A 224 -22.67 10.82 5.79
C PHE A 224 -22.76 12.33 5.92
N LYS A 225 -23.97 12.88 5.74
CA LYS A 225 -24.26 14.27 6.07
C LYS A 225 -24.35 14.41 7.59
N ILE A 226 -23.43 15.17 8.17
CA ILE A 226 -23.59 15.71 9.52
C ILE A 226 -24.58 16.87 9.41
N THR A 227 -25.74 16.75 10.04
CA THR A 227 -26.63 17.88 10.32
C THR A 227 -26.56 18.20 11.80
N ASP A 228 -26.36 19.47 12.13
CA ASP A 228 -26.37 19.94 13.51
C ASP A 228 -27.67 19.52 14.21
N ALA A 229 -27.53 18.90 15.38
CA ALA A 229 -28.65 18.75 16.29
C ALA A 229 -28.92 20.13 16.90
N GLY A 230 -30.11 20.66 16.63
CA GLY A 230 -30.57 21.95 17.16
C GLY A 230 -30.72 21.99 18.68
#